data_AF-A0A521GYM5-F1
#
_entry.id   AF-A0A521GYM5-F1
#
_cell.length_a   1.000
_cell.length_b   1.000
_cell.length_c   1.000
_cell.angle_alpha   90.00
_cell.angle_beta   90.00
_cell.angle_gamma   90.00
#
_symmetry.space_group_name_H-M   'P 1'
#
loop_
_entity.id
_entity.type
_entity.pdbx_description
1 polymer ?
#
loop_
_entity_poly.entity_id
_entity_poly.type
_entity_poly.pdbx_seq_one_letter_code
_entity_poly.pdbx_strand_id
1 'polypeptide(L)'
;MTDSSKNDVAITIPWSVKGVSAKARQTAKDEAAKSGQTIGSWLSQAIRTAAKDPVLFQQLTDLARTTATAPANVPLDESALFEYLQKMDQKLNALSDRVAANEGQSDVRIPSFETVSAIASKTWPA
;
A
#
# COMPACT_ATOMS: atom_id res chain seq x y z
N MET A 1 -45.19 -18.87 6.64
CA MET A 1 -44.83 -17.79 7.59
C MET A 1 -43.96 -18.44 8.67
N THR A 2 -42.66 -18.57 8.40
CA THR A 2 -41.66 -19.16 9.30
C THR A 2 -40.44 -18.26 9.19
N ASP A 3 -40.44 -17.24 10.04
CA ASP A 3 -39.58 -17.14 11.22
C ASP A 3 -38.09 -17.07 10.84
N SER A 4 -37.64 -15.82 10.78
CA SER A 4 -36.35 -15.38 11.30
C SER A 4 -35.18 -16.32 11.09
N SER A 5 -34.53 -16.19 9.93
CA SER A 5 -33.09 -16.43 9.79
C SER A 5 -32.36 -15.43 10.70
N LYS A 6 -32.40 -15.66 12.01
CA LYS A 6 -31.56 -15.00 13.02
C LYS A 6 -30.15 -15.46 12.71
N ASN A 7 -29.52 -14.70 11.81
CA ASN A 7 -28.10 -14.38 11.80
C ASN A 7 -27.33 -15.25 12.80
N ASP A 8 -26.83 -16.40 12.36
CA ASP A 8 -25.81 -17.18 13.06
C ASP A 8 -24.55 -16.32 13.12
N VAL A 9 -24.58 -15.30 13.98
CA VAL A 9 -23.42 -14.53 14.36
C VAL A 9 -22.63 -15.48 15.26
N ALA A 10 -21.90 -16.41 14.62
CA ALA A 10 -20.86 -17.15 15.29
C ALA A 10 -20.06 -16.13 16.09
N ILE A 11 -20.11 -16.24 17.42
CA ILE A 11 -19.39 -15.34 18.32
C ILE A 11 -17.92 -15.62 18.08
N THR A 12 -17.39 -14.92 17.08
CA THR A 12 -16.03 -15.07 16.61
C THR A 12 -15.19 -14.43 17.68
N ILE A 13 -14.44 -15.24 18.40
CA ILE A 13 -13.57 -14.76 19.47
C ILE A 13 -12.65 -13.69 18.84
N PRO A 14 -12.61 -12.46 19.40
CA PRO A 14 -11.82 -11.39 18.83
C PRO A 14 -10.35 -11.81 18.87
N TRP A 15 -9.74 -11.94 17.70
CA TRP A 15 -8.33 -12.19 17.56
C TRP A 15 -7.56 -10.92 17.90
N SER A 16 -6.43 -11.08 18.60
CA SER A 16 -5.53 -9.97 18.92
C SER A 16 -4.44 -9.87 17.85
N VAL A 17 -4.26 -8.67 17.28
CA VAL A 17 -3.21 -8.39 16.30
C VAL A 17 -1.92 -8.03 17.03
N LYS A 18 -0.93 -8.93 17.03
CA LYS A 18 0.38 -8.71 17.66
C LYS A 18 1.19 -7.66 16.88
N GLY A 19 1.90 -6.79 17.61
CA GLY A 19 2.84 -5.82 17.02
C GLY A 19 2.23 -4.48 16.59
N VAL A 20 0.92 -4.29 16.69
CA VAL A 20 0.30 -2.98 16.40
C VAL A 20 0.61 -1.99 17.53
N SER A 21 1.33 -0.92 17.21
CA SER A 21 1.72 0.13 18.16
C SER A 21 0.50 0.89 18.71
N ALA A 22 0.63 1.47 19.91
CA ALA A 22 -0.45 2.24 20.54
C ALA A 22 -0.93 3.40 19.65
N LYS A 23 0.01 4.07 18.98
CA LYS A 23 -0.29 5.15 18.02
C LYS A 23 -1.11 4.65 16.84
N ALA A 24 -0.74 3.51 16.23
CA ALA A 24 -1.47 2.94 15.12
C ALA A 24 -2.89 2.52 15.51
N ARG A 25 -3.08 1.97 16.71
CA ARG A 25 -4.42 1.66 17.25
C ARG A 25 -5.28 2.91 17.41
N GLN A 26 -4.70 4.00 17.91
CA GLN A 26 -5.41 5.26 18.07
C GLN A 26 -5.82 5.83 16.71
N THR A 27 -4.92 5.85 15.73
CA THR A 27 -5.23 6.29 14.36
C THR A 27 -6.36 5.45 13.75
N ALA A 28 -6.30 4.13 13.89
CA ALA A 28 -7.36 3.25 13.40
C ALA A 28 -8.72 3.56 14.07
N LYS A 29 -8.72 3.84 15.38
CA LYS A 29 -9.91 4.23 16.13
C LYS A 29 -10.48 5.56 15.63
N ASP A 30 -9.63 6.54 15.37
CA ASP A 30 -10.03 7.86 14.90
C ASP A 30 -10.63 7.79 13.48
N GLU A 31 -10.03 7.00 12.58
CA GLU A 31 -10.56 6.78 11.22
C GLU A 31 -11.88 6.00 11.20
N ALA A 32 -12.02 4.99 12.08
CA ALA A 32 -13.29 4.31 12.27
C ALA A 32 -14.38 5.28 12.77
N ALA A 33 -14.05 6.16 13.73
CA ALA A 33 -14.98 7.16 14.24
C ALA A 33 -15.39 8.18 13.16
N LYS A 34 -14.44 8.67 12.36
CA LYS A 34 -14.71 9.59 11.23
C LYS A 34 -15.64 8.98 10.18
N SER A 35 -15.52 7.67 9.94
CA SER A 35 -16.37 6.94 8.99
C SER A 35 -17.72 6.49 9.57
N GLY A 36 -17.98 6.75 10.86
CA GLY A 36 -19.21 6.31 11.53
C GLY A 36 -19.31 4.79 11.68
N GLN A 37 -18.18 4.07 11.59
CA GLN A 37 -18.14 2.60 11.63
C GLN A 37 -17.51 2.10 12.94
N THR A 38 -17.80 0.85 13.29
CA THR A 38 -17.05 0.17 14.35
C THR A 38 -15.63 -0.13 13.87
N ILE A 39 -14.67 -0.18 14.79
CA ILE A 39 -13.27 -0.48 14.48
C ILE A 39 -13.10 -1.79 13.70
N GLY A 40 -13.90 -2.82 14.02
CA GLY A 40 -13.87 -4.10 13.33
C GLY A 40 -14.40 -4.03 11.90
N SER A 41 -15.50 -3.30 11.68
CA SER A 41 -16.06 -3.08 10.33
C SER A 41 -15.10 -2.28 9.47
N TRP A 42 -14.57 -1.18 10.01
CA TRP A 42 -13.62 -0.33 9.34
C TRP A 42 -12.35 -1.10 8.95
N LEU A 43 -11.76 -1.86 9.89
CA LEU A 43 -10.55 -2.64 9.63
C LEU A 43 -10.81 -3.73 8.57
N SER A 44 -11.95 -4.42 8.65
CA SER A 44 -12.32 -5.42 7.67
C SER A 44 -12.46 -4.83 6.27
N GLN A 45 -13.01 -3.61 6.17
CA GLN A 45 -13.10 -2.88 4.91
C GLN A 45 -11.72 -2.45 4.40
N ALA A 46 -10.87 -1.90 5.28
CA ALA A 46 -9.52 -1.48 4.93
C ALA A 46 -8.69 -2.65 4.37
N ILE A 47 -8.76 -3.83 4.99
CA ILE A 47 -8.09 -5.05 4.50
C ILE A 47 -8.61 -5.44 3.11
N ARG A 48 -9.93 -5.45 2.91
CA ARG A 48 -10.52 -5.79 1.60
C ARG A 48 -10.15 -4.79 0.51
N THR A 49 -10.11 -3.50 0.83
CA THR A 49 -9.73 -2.45 -0.11
C THR A 49 -8.27 -2.61 -0.51
N ALA A 50 -7.37 -2.80 0.47
CA ALA A 50 -5.96 -3.05 0.20
C ALA A 50 -5.75 -4.30 -0.65
N ALA A 51 -6.49 -5.39 -0.40
CA ALA A 51 -6.35 -6.63 -1.17
C ALA A 51 -6.84 -6.53 -2.63
N LYS A 52 -7.75 -5.59 -2.94
CA LYS A 52 -8.25 -5.37 -4.31
C LYS A 52 -7.29 -4.57 -5.17
N ASP A 53 -6.39 -3.80 -4.57
CA ASP A 53 -5.38 -3.02 -5.26
C ASP A 53 -4.04 -3.77 -5.16
N PRO A 54 -3.61 -4.47 -6.22
CA PRO A 54 -2.39 -5.28 -6.17
C PRO A 54 -1.13 -4.44 -5.97
N VAL A 55 -1.13 -3.17 -6.43
CA VAL A 55 0.00 -2.26 -6.26
C VAL A 55 0.09 -1.81 -4.81
N LEU A 56 -1.03 -1.36 -4.23
CA LEU A 56 -1.10 -0.98 -2.82
C LEU A 56 -0.80 -2.16 -1.90
N PHE A 57 -1.33 -3.35 -2.19
CA PHE A 57 -1.06 -4.55 -1.41
C PHE A 57 0.42 -4.92 -1.42
N GLN A 58 1.07 -4.86 -2.59
CA GLN A 58 2.49 -5.11 -2.74
C GLN A 58 3.32 -4.09 -1.96
N GLN A 59 2.99 -2.80 -2.07
CA GLN A 59 3.66 -1.73 -1.32
C GLN A 59 3.55 -1.91 0.19
N LEU A 60 2.34 -2.18 0.70
CA LEU A 60 2.11 -2.43 2.13
C LEU A 60 2.86 -3.68 2.61
N THR A 61 2.95 -4.71 1.79
CA THR A 61 3.70 -5.94 2.10
C THR A 61 5.21 -5.68 2.15
N ASP A 62 5.75 -4.88 1.23
CA ASP A 62 7.18 -4.53 1.21
C ASP A 62 7.56 -3.58 2.36
N LEU A 63 6.67 -2.66 2.75
CA LEU A 63 6.79 -1.86 3.97
C LEU A 63 6.75 -2.73 5.24
N ALA A 64 5.87 -3.72 5.31
CA ALA A 64 5.83 -4.67 6.41
C ALA A 64 7.10 -5.53 6.46
N ARG A 65 7.64 -5.94 5.30
CA ARG A 65 8.88 -6.70 5.21
C ARG A 65 10.10 -5.88 5.65
N THR A 66 10.16 -4.61 5.31
CA THR A 66 11.25 -3.71 5.74
C THR A 66 11.20 -3.39 7.23
N THR A 67 10.01 -3.28 7.82
CA THR A 67 9.84 -3.09 9.28
C THR A 67 10.03 -4.37 10.10
N ALA A 68 9.72 -5.54 9.53
CA ALA A 68 9.96 -6.84 10.16
C ALA A 68 11.39 -7.36 9.93
N THR A 69 12.09 -6.86 8.91
CA THR A 69 13.48 -7.19 8.58
C THR A 69 14.40 -6.01 8.88
N ALA A 70 14.38 -5.55 10.13
CA ALA A 70 15.68 -5.16 10.70
C ALA A 70 16.49 -6.46 10.76
N PRO A 71 17.73 -6.53 10.24
CA PRO A 71 18.52 -7.75 10.33
C PRO A 71 18.81 -8.01 11.81
N ALA A 72 18.00 -8.86 12.43
CA ALA A 72 18.03 -9.16 13.85
C ALA A 72 19.25 -10.00 14.28
N ASN A 73 20.23 -10.22 13.40
CA ASN A 73 21.53 -10.78 13.73
C ASN A 73 22.53 -10.54 12.59
N VAL A 74 22.94 -9.29 12.36
CA VAL A 74 24.28 -9.08 11.76
C VAL A 74 25.24 -9.20 12.93
N PRO A 75 26.22 -10.11 12.91
CA PRO A 75 27.37 -9.95 13.81
C PRO A 75 27.83 -8.49 13.67
N LEU A 76 28.00 -7.79 14.79
CA LEU A 76 28.56 -6.43 14.83
C LEU A 76 30.05 -6.51 14.46
N ASP A 77 30.34 -6.99 13.26
CA ASP A 77 31.64 -6.91 12.62
C ASP A 77 31.61 -5.63 11.79
N GLU A 78 32.46 -4.67 12.17
CA GLU A 78 32.59 -3.37 11.51
C GLU A 78 32.81 -3.52 9.99
N SER A 79 33.45 -4.61 9.59
CA SER A 79 33.71 -4.97 8.19
C SER A 79 32.42 -5.27 7.42
N ALA A 80 31.50 -6.02 8.02
CA ALA A 80 30.21 -6.38 7.42
C ALA A 80 29.27 -5.17 7.33
N LEU A 81 29.33 -4.28 8.32
CA LEU A 81 28.60 -3.01 8.28
C LEU A 81 29.14 -2.09 7.17
N PHE A 82 30.46 -2.04 6.99
CA PHE A 82 31.08 -1.27 5.92
C PHE A 82 30.69 -1.79 4.53
N GLU A 83 30.71 -3.11 4.33
CA GLU A 83 30.21 -3.71 3.08
C GLU A 83 28.73 -3.41 2.83
N TYR A 84 27.91 -3.44 3.88
CA TYR A 84 26.49 -3.13 3.77
C TYR A 84 26.25 -1.66 3.39
N LEU A 85 27.00 -0.73 3.98
CA LEU A 85 26.95 0.69 3.62
C LEU A 85 27.40 0.93 2.19
N GLN A 86 28.48 0.26 1.73
CA GLN A 86 28.92 0.35 0.34
C GLN A 86 27.88 -0.18 -0.64
N LYS A 87 27.22 -1.30 -0.33
CA LYS A 87 26.13 -1.85 -1.15
C LYS A 87 24.93 -0.90 -1.21
N MET A 88 24.61 -0.22 -0.10
CA MET A 88 23.55 0.78 -0.08
C MET A 88 23.87 2.00 -0.95
N ASP A 89 25.11 2.50 -0.89
CA ASP A 89 25.57 3.63 -1.72
C ASP A 89 25.49 3.31 -3.22
N GLN A 90 25.99 2.13 -3.62
CA GLN A 90 25.88 1.65 -5.01
C GLN A 90 24.43 1.58 -5.48
N LYS A 91 23.54 1.10 -4.61
CA LYS A 91 22.11 1.00 -4.93
C LYS A 91 21.47 2.38 -5.08
N LEU A 92 21.83 3.36 -4.25
CA LEU A 92 21.34 4.73 -4.36
C LEU A 92 21.79 5.40 -5.66
N ASN A 93 23.06 5.26 -6.03
CA ASN A 93 23.58 5.80 -7.28
C ASN A 93 22.87 5.17 -8.48
N ALA A 94 22.71 3.84 -8.48
CA ALA A 94 21.97 3.14 -9.53
C ALA A 94 20.49 3.55 -9.61
N LEU A 95 19.84 3.86 -8.48
CA LEU A 95 18.48 4.42 -8.49
C LEU A 95 18.47 5.85 -9.02
N SER A 96 19.43 6.69 -8.65
CA SER A 96 19.54 8.07 -9.13
C SER A 96 19.75 8.12 -10.64
N ASP A 97 20.61 7.26 -11.19
CA ASP A 97 20.85 7.16 -12.63
C ASP A 97 19.58 6.74 -13.38
N ARG A 98 18.81 5.81 -12.80
CA ARG A 98 17.54 5.36 -13.39
C ARG A 98 16.45 6.43 -13.33
N VAL A 99 16.42 7.25 -12.29
CA VAL A 99 15.50 8.40 -12.21
C VAL A 99 15.86 9.44 -13.26
N ALA A 100 17.15 9.80 -13.37
CA ALA A 100 17.61 10.73 -14.41
C ALA A 100 17.34 10.22 -15.84
N ALA A 101 17.50 8.92 -16.08
CA ALA A 101 17.18 8.29 -17.36
C ALA A 101 15.67 8.33 -17.67
N ASN A 102 14.82 8.13 -16.66
CA ASN A 102 13.36 8.20 -16.83
C ASN A 102 12.86 9.64 -17.00
N GLU A 103 13.46 10.62 -16.33
CA GLU A 103 13.13 12.04 -16.45
C GLU A 103 13.46 12.60 -17.85
N GLY A 104 14.52 12.10 -18.50
CA GLY A 104 14.83 12.40 -19.90
C GLY A 104 13.86 11.76 -20.91
N GLN A 105 13.06 10.78 -20.49
CA GLN A 105 12.14 10.03 -21.36
C GLN A 105 10.68 10.49 -21.23
N SER A 106 10.38 11.41 -20.31
CA SER A 106 9.10 12.10 -20.20
C SER A 106 8.96 13.30 -21.16
N ASP A 107 9.15 13.08 -22.46
CA ASP A 107 8.44 13.84 -23.50
C ASP A 107 7.16 13.07 -23.87
N VAL A 108 6.31 12.82 -22.87
CA VAL A 108 4.94 12.40 -23.15
C VAL A 108 4.21 13.66 -23.57
N ARG A 109 4.21 13.92 -24.88
CA ARG A 109 3.36 14.92 -25.53
C ARG A 109 1.90 14.59 -25.20
N ILE A 110 1.37 15.16 -24.13
CA ILE A 110 -0.06 15.15 -23.84
C ILE A 110 -0.73 15.85 -25.04
N PRO A 111 -1.52 15.16 -25.87
CA PRO A 111 -2.19 15.82 -26.98
C PRO A 111 -3.15 16.87 -26.42
N SER A 112 -3.11 18.08 -26.98
CA SER A 112 -4.04 19.16 -26.61
C SER A 112 -5.48 18.64 -26.68
N PHE A 113 -6.31 19.08 -25.74
CA PHE A 113 -7.71 18.68 -25.58
C PHE A 113 -8.53 18.79 -26.88
N GLU A 114 -8.15 19.70 -27.79
CA GLU A 114 -8.78 19.83 -29.10
C GLU A 114 -8.59 18.61 -30.02
N THR A 115 -7.47 17.91 -29.89
CA THR A 115 -7.19 16.70 -30.70
C THR A 115 -8.04 15.51 -30.24
N VAL A 116 -8.28 15.39 -28.93
CA VAL A 116 -9.10 14.31 -28.36
C VAL A 116 -10.58 14.49 -28.74
N SER A 117 -11.06 15.73 -28.79
CA SER A 117 -12.44 16.07 -29.17
C SER A 117 -12.71 15.82 -30.67
N ALA A 118 -11.73 16.10 -31.54
CA ALA A 118 -11.85 15.87 -32.99
C ALA A 118 -11.95 14.37 -33.36
N ILE A 119 -11.29 13.49 -32.59
CA ILE A 119 -11.31 12.03 -32.83
C ILE A 119 -12.64 11.42 -32.32
N ALA A 120 -13.12 11.90 -31.17
CA ALA A 120 -14.39 11.43 -30.58
C ALA A 120 -15.60 11.79 -31.44
N SER A 121 -15.57 12.94 -32.13
CA SER A 121 -16.70 13.41 -32.95
C SER A 121 -16.87 12.67 -34.29
N LYS A 122 -15.91 11.82 -34.69
CA LYS A 122 -15.89 11.18 -36.01
C LYS A 122 -16.23 9.69 -36.01
N THR A 123 -16.45 9.08 -34.85
CA THR A 123 -16.50 7.62 -34.72
C THR A 123 -17.64 7.11 -33.83
N TRP A 124 -18.86 7.59 -34.05
CA TRP A 124 -20.05 6.82 -33.64
C TRP A 124 -21.23 7.06 -34.59
N PRO A 125 -21.80 6.03 -35.24
CA PRO A 125 -23.07 6.15 -35.94
C PRO A 125 -24.23 6.19 -34.93
N ALA A 126 -25.28 6.93 -35.27
CA ALA A 126 -26.50 7.12 -34.48
C ALA A 126 -27.26 5.82 -34.19
#